data_AF-A0A920RRJ2-F1
#
_entry.id   AF-A0A920RRJ2-F1
#
_cell.length_a   1.000
_cell.length_b   1.000
_cell.length_c   1.000
_cell.angle_alpha   90.00
_cell.angle_beta   90.00
_cell.angle_gamma   90.00
#
_symmetry.space_group_name_H-M   'P 1'
#
loop_
_entity.id
_entity.type
_entity.pdbx_description
1 polymer ?
#
loop_
_entity_poly.entity_id
_entity_poly.type
_entity_poly.pdbx_seq_one_letter_code
_entity_poly.pdbx_strand_id
1 'polypeptide(L)'
;MKKFLIYLVASILIITIAAMVGLRSPSVQDRIMVSVVSGMINAPNNLPQEDALSAAVCGSRSPIPSPGRAETCVMVKAGENIYIVDIGDGSASNLRSWGIPFNKIKSVLLTHLHSDHISDLGDLHPFFLD
;
A
#
# COMPACT_ATOMS: atom_id res chain seq x y z
N MET A 1 -32.99 25.65 35.22
CA MET A 1 -32.65 25.31 33.82
C MET A 1 -31.51 26.18 33.25
N LYS A 2 -31.54 27.51 33.35
CA LYS A 2 -30.47 28.40 32.83
C LYS A 2 -29.06 28.12 33.36
N LYS A 3 -28.90 27.88 34.67
CA LYS A 3 -27.60 27.58 35.28
C LYS A 3 -27.01 26.25 34.80
N PHE A 4 -27.86 25.24 34.61
CA PHE A 4 -27.47 23.94 34.04
C PHE A 4 -26.95 24.09 32.60
N LEU A 5 -27.67 24.87 31.77
CA LEU A 5 -27.24 25.16 30.40
C LEU A 5 -25.89 25.89 30.36
N ILE A 6 -25.65 26.83 31.28
CA ILE A 6 -24.37 27.54 31.38
C ILE A 6 -23.21 26.60 31.72
N TYR A 7 -23.39 25.70 32.70
CA TYR A 7 -22.36 24.72 33.04
C TYR A 7 -22.10 23.71 31.91
N LEU A 8 -23.15 23.32 31.17
CA LEU A 8 -23.02 22.45 30.00
C LEU A 8 -22.23 23.11 28.88
N VAL A 9 -22.52 24.38 28.58
CA VAL A 9 -21.77 25.14 27.56
C VAL A 9 -20.32 25.37 28.00
N ALA A 10 -20.08 25.73 29.27
CA ALA A 10 -18.74 25.94 29.80
C ALA A 10 -17.89 24.66 29.76
N SER A 11 -18.47 23.51 30.11
CA SER A 11 -17.76 22.22 30.05
C SER A 11 -17.43 21.80 28.61
N ILE A 12 -18.35 21.99 27.66
CA ILE A 12 -18.07 21.75 26.24
C ILE A 12 -16.93 22.64 25.75
N LEU A 13 -16.92 23.91 26.14
CA LEU A 13 -15.87 24.87 25.75
C LEU A 13 -14.49 24.44 26.31
N ILE A 14 -14.45 24.02 27.57
CA ILE A 14 -13.22 23.54 28.21
C ILE A 14 -12.69 22.28 27.51
N ILE A 15 -13.57 21.33 27.20
CA ILE A 15 -13.19 20.09 26.51
C ILE A 15 -12.65 20.38 25.11
N THR A 16 -13.29 21.28 24.36
CA THR A 16 -12.82 21.64 23.01
C THR A 16 -11.46 22.33 23.03
N ILE A 17 -11.22 23.23 23.99
CA ILE A 17 -9.91 23.88 24.16
C ILE A 17 -8.85 22.84 24.56
N ALA A 18 -9.15 21.96 25.51
CA ALA A 18 -8.22 20.91 25.94
C ALA A 18 -7.88 19.95 24.78
N ALA A 19 -8.86 19.59 23.95
CA ALA A 19 -8.65 18.77 22.77
C ALA A 19 -7.78 19.48 21.72
N MET A 20 -8.03 20.77 21.44
CA MET A 20 -7.21 21.55 20.50
C MET A 20 -5.76 21.67 20.95
N VAL A 21 -5.52 21.88 22.25
CA VAL A 21 -4.15 21.94 22.82
C VAL A 21 -3.51 20.56 22.81
N GLY A 22 -4.25 19.51 23.18
CA GLY A 22 -3.78 18.14 23.15
C GLY A 22 -3.35 17.68 21.76
N LEU A 23 -4.13 18.02 20.72
CA LEU A 23 -3.82 17.71 19.33
C LEU A 23 -2.62 18.48 18.77
N ARG A 24 -2.17 19.56 19.44
CA ARG A 24 -0.93 20.28 19.08
C ARG A 24 0.30 19.74 19.80
N SER A 25 0.15 18.78 20.72
CA SER A 25 1.28 18.16 21.40
C SER A 25 1.93 17.09 20.50
N PRO A 26 3.25 17.18 20.21
CA PRO A 26 3.95 16.18 19.41
C PRO A 26 3.77 14.76 19.94
N SER A 27 3.81 14.55 21.26
CA SER A 27 3.64 13.23 21.87
C SER A 27 2.26 12.60 21.64
N VAL A 28 1.22 13.44 21.52
CA VAL A 28 -0.14 12.98 21.22
C VAL A 28 -0.25 12.62 19.73
N GLN A 29 0.32 13.45 18.86
CA GLN A 29 0.39 13.18 17.42
C GLN A 29 1.15 11.88 17.13
N ASP A 30 2.30 11.66 17.77
CA ASP A 30 3.12 10.46 17.59
C ASP A 30 2.38 9.18 18.00
N ARG A 31 1.66 9.21 19.13
CA ARG A 31 0.85 8.06 19.58
C ARG A 31 -0.31 7.75 18.63
N ILE A 32 -0.97 8.79 18.12
CA ILE A 32 -2.05 8.62 17.14
C ILE A 32 -1.47 8.04 15.85
N MET A 33 -0.36 8.60 15.36
CA MET A 33 0.34 8.11 14.16
C MET A 33 0.71 6.64 14.30
N VAL A 34 1.40 6.26 15.38
CA VAL A 34 1.82 4.88 15.63
C VAL A 34 0.61 3.94 15.73
N SER A 35 -0.48 4.36 16.36
CA SER A 35 -1.69 3.54 16.47
C SER A 35 -2.36 3.32 15.10
N VAL A 36 -2.44 4.36 14.27
CA VAL A 36 -2.97 4.27 12.90
C VAL A 36 -2.09 3.37 12.04
N VAL A 37 -0.79 3.61 12.03
CA VAL A 37 0.19 2.83 11.25
C VAL A 37 0.20 1.37 11.70
N SER A 38 0.18 1.09 13.00
CA SER A 38 0.11 -0.28 13.51
C SER A 38 -1.21 -0.97 13.15
N GLY A 39 -2.32 -0.23 13.12
CA GLY A 39 -3.60 -0.74 12.64
C GLY A 39 -3.60 -1.08 11.15
N MET A 40 -2.83 -0.35 10.34
CA MET A 40 -2.68 -0.59 8.90
C MET A 40 -1.72 -1.75 8.58
N ILE A 41 -0.67 -1.96 9.39
CA ILE A 41 0.34 -3.00 9.17
C ILE A 41 -0.15 -4.39 9.59
N ASN A 42 -1.17 -4.49 10.45
CA ASN A 42 -1.75 -5.76 10.89
C ASN A 42 -2.71 -6.39 9.85
N ALA A 43 -2.38 -6.34 8.56
CA ALA A 43 -3.01 -7.22 7.59
C ALA A 43 -2.55 -8.66 7.91
N PRO A 44 -3.47 -9.63 8.07
CA PRO A 44 -3.07 -11.02 8.29
C PRO A 44 -2.23 -11.47 7.09
N ASN A 45 -1.01 -11.95 7.37
CA ASN A 45 -0.13 -12.55 6.39
C ASN A 45 -0.72 -13.90 5.97
N ASN A 46 -1.65 -13.87 5.02
CA ASN A 46 -2.26 -15.06 4.42
C ASN A 46 -1.30 -15.75 3.42
N LEU A 47 -0.10 -15.19 3.25
CA LEU A 47 0.94 -15.75 2.41
C LEU A 47 1.60 -16.92 3.16
N PRO A 48 1.87 -18.05 2.49
CA PRO A 48 2.43 -19.21 3.17
C PRO A 48 3.76 -18.87 3.85
N GLN A 49 3.95 -19.41 5.06
CA GLN A 49 5.20 -19.33 5.81
C GLN A 49 6.33 -20.09 5.09
N GLU A 50 7.56 -19.74 5.48
CA GLU A 50 8.82 -19.89 4.75
C GLU A 50 9.03 -21.28 4.12
N ASP A 51 9.60 -21.27 2.90
CA ASP A 51 9.74 -22.35 1.89
C ASP A 51 8.60 -22.58 0.87
N ALA A 52 7.60 -21.69 0.79
CA ALA A 52 6.67 -21.72 -0.34
C ALA A 52 7.10 -20.82 -1.51
N LEU A 53 7.00 -21.36 -2.72
CA LEU A 53 6.94 -20.57 -3.95
C LEU A 53 5.48 -20.19 -4.20
N SER A 54 5.17 -18.90 -4.13
CA SER A 54 3.82 -18.38 -4.39
C SER A 54 3.82 -17.50 -5.63
N ALA A 55 2.75 -17.55 -6.41
CA ALA A 55 2.55 -16.67 -7.55
C ALA A 55 1.21 -15.95 -7.44
N ALA A 56 1.19 -14.67 -7.82
CA ALA A 56 0.00 -13.85 -7.91
C ALA A 56 -0.07 -13.20 -9.29
N VAL A 57 -1.25 -13.23 -9.90
CA VAL A 57 -1.49 -12.58 -11.20
C VAL A 57 -1.79 -11.10 -10.95
N CYS A 58 -0.79 -10.24 -11.16
CA CYS A 58 -0.89 -8.78 -11.05
C CYS A 58 -1.51 -8.13 -12.29
N GLY A 59 -1.63 -8.88 -13.39
CA GLY A 59 -2.43 -8.50 -14.54
C GLY A 59 -2.48 -9.63 -15.56
N SER A 60 -3.50 -9.62 -16.41
CA SER A 60 -3.86 -10.78 -17.23
C SER A 60 -4.41 -10.44 -18.61
N ARG A 61 -4.63 -9.17 -18.94
CA ARG A 61 -5.13 -8.80 -20.27
C ARG A 61 -3.98 -8.67 -21.27
N SER A 62 -4.32 -8.77 -22.55
CA SER A 62 -3.45 -8.45 -23.68
C SER A 62 -3.44 -6.91 -23.92
N PRO A 63 -2.84 -6.40 -25.02
CA PRO A 63 -2.91 -4.97 -25.35
C PRO A 63 -4.34 -4.48 -25.61
N ILE A 64 -5.30 -5.40 -25.79
CA ILE A 64 -6.71 -5.06 -25.99
C ILE A 64 -7.27 -4.55 -24.67
N PRO A 65 -7.77 -3.29 -24.60
CA PRO A 65 -8.30 -2.72 -23.38
C PRO A 65 -9.43 -3.58 -22.79
N SER A 66 -9.33 -3.88 -21.50
CA SER A 66 -10.33 -4.66 -20.76
C SER A 66 -10.57 -3.96 -19.41
N PRO A 67 -11.79 -3.45 -19.15
CA PRO A 67 -12.07 -2.71 -17.92
C PRO A 67 -11.72 -3.53 -16.67
N GLY A 68 -11.03 -2.89 -15.71
CA GLY A 68 -10.68 -3.51 -14.43
C GLY A 68 -9.56 -4.55 -14.50
N ARG A 69 -8.80 -4.65 -15.60
CA ARG A 69 -7.68 -5.59 -15.74
C ARG A 69 -6.42 -4.88 -16.21
N ALA A 70 -5.33 -5.07 -15.47
CA ALA A 70 -3.98 -4.72 -15.91
C ALA A 70 -3.46 -5.72 -16.95
N GLU A 71 -2.50 -5.27 -17.75
CA GLU A 71 -1.79 -6.08 -18.76
C GLU A 71 -0.93 -7.17 -18.12
N THR A 72 -0.26 -8.00 -18.91
CA THR A 72 0.40 -9.20 -18.41
C THR A 72 1.39 -8.90 -17.29
N CYS A 73 1.18 -9.53 -16.13
CA CYS A 73 2.08 -9.47 -14.99
C CYS A 73 1.82 -10.65 -14.05
N VAL A 74 2.90 -11.35 -13.67
CA VAL A 74 2.88 -12.35 -12.59
C VAL A 74 3.97 -12.00 -11.58
N MET A 75 3.56 -11.80 -10.33
CA MET A 75 4.47 -11.66 -9.21
C MET A 75 4.75 -13.05 -8.63
N VAL A 76 6.02 -13.39 -8.49
CA VAL A 76 6.49 -14.62 -7.86
C VAL A 76 7.21 -14.26 -6.56
N LYS A 77 6.75 -14.81 -5.44
CA LYS A 77 7.39 -14.71 -4.12
C LYS A 77 8.05 -16.04 -3.78
N ALA A 78 9.36 -16.03 -3.60
CA ALA A 78 10.16 -17.19 -3.19
C ALA A 78 10.89 -16.84 -1.88
N GLY A 79 10.34 -17.27 -0.75
CA GLY A 79 10.82 -16.85 0.58
C GLY A 79 10.67 -15.33 0.75
N GLU A 80 11.79 -14.63 0.98
CA GLU A 80 11.85 -13.16 1.07
C GLU A 80 12.03 -12.46 -0.29
N ASN A 81 12.37 -13.21 -1.34
CA ASN A 81 12.66 -12.64 -2.66
C ASN A 81 11.39 -12.49 -3.48
N ILE A 82 11.28 -11.38 -4.21
CA ILE A 82 10.19 -11.11 -5.15
C ILE A 82 10.77 -11.03 -6.56
N TYR A 83 10.13 -11.69 -7.50
CA TYR A 83 10.42 -11.63 -8.93
C TYR A 83 9.16 -11.24 -9.66
N ILE A 84 9.29 -10.46 -10.72
CA ILE A 84 8.19 -10.08 -11.60
C ILE A 84 8.41 -10.74 -12.96
N VAL A 85 7.40 -11.40 -13.50
CA VAL A 85 7.38 -11.91 -14.87
C VAL A 85 6.40 -11.04 -15.66
N ASP A 86 6.95 -10.24 -16.58
CA ASP A 86 6.28 -9.16 -17.31
C ASP A 86 5.67 -8.06 -16.43
N ILE A 87 5.60 -6.85 -16.97
CA ILE A 87 5.09 -5.66 -16.27
C ILE A 87 4.39 -4.73 -17.28
N GLY A 88 3.24 -5.17 -17.79
CA GLY A 88 2.41 -4.33 -18.65
C GLY A 88 1.62 -3.24 -17.89
N ASP A 89 0.94 -2.36 -18.62
CA ASP A 89 0.19 -1.21 -18.11
C ASP A 89 -0.79 -1.57 -16.99
N GLY A 90 -0.73 -0.78 -15.91
CA GLY A 90 -1.54 -0.91 -14.70
C GLY A 90 -1.04 -1.95 -13.71
N SER A 91 -0.03 -2.75 -14.05
CA SER A 91 0.52 -3.78 -13.17
C SER A 91 1.26 -3.18 -11.99
N ALA A 92 2.05 -2.13 -12.21
CA ALA A 92 2.74 -1.42 -11.12
C ALA A 92 1.73 -0.77 -10.15
N SER A 93 0.61 -0.27 -10.67
CA SER A 93 -0.49 0.26 -9.85
C SER A 93 -1.09 -0.83 -8.95
N ASN A 94 -1.35 -2.02 -9.50
CA ASN A 94 -1.85 -3.16 -8.72
C ASN A 94 -0.86 -3.56 -7.61
N LEU A 95 0.42 -3.73 -7.94
CA LEU A 95 1.45 -4.08 -6.97
C LEU A 95 1.58 -3.02 -5.85
N ARG A 96 1.51 -1.73 -6.18
CA ARG A 96 1.47 -0.64 -5.18
C ARG A 96 0.24 -0.73 -4.29
N SER A 97 -0.93 -0.99 -4.87
CA SER A 97 -2.18 -1.11 -4.11
C SER A 97 -2.19 -2.28 -3.13
N TRP A 98 -1.40 -3.32 -3.42
CA TRP A 98 -1.21 -4.49 -2.55
C TRP A 98 -0.12 -4.29 -1.49
N GLY A 99 0.53 -3.11 -1.45
CA GLY A 99 1.61 -2.83 -0.51
C GLY A 99 2.88 -3.64 -0.78
N ILE A 100 3.11 -4.08 -2.04
CA ILE A 100 4.33 -4.80 -2.39
C ILE A 100 5.53 -3.84 -2.29
N PRO A 101 6.56 -4.16 -1.49
CA PRO A 101 7.74 -3.32 -1.36
C PRO A 101 8.64 -3.47 -2.60
N PHE A 102 8.67 -2.44 -3.47
CA PHE A 102 9.39 -2.51 -4.76
C PHE A 102 10.90 -2.70 -4.60
N ASN A 103 11.48 -2.19 -3.51
CA ASN A 103 12.88 -2.41 -3.14
C ASN A 103 13.22 -3.89 -2.79
N LYS A 104 12.22 -4.76 -2.58
CA LYS A 104 12.42 -6.21 -2.42
C LYS A 104 12.32 -6.99 -3.73
N ILE A 105 11.95 -6.33 -4.83
CA ILE A 105 11.93 -6.96 -6.15
C ILE A 105 13.38 -7.17 -6.59
N LYS A 106 13.77 -8.43 -6.82
CA LYS A 106 15.13 -8.82 -7.21
C LYS A 106 15.38 -8.71 -8.70
N SER A 107 14.36 -8.98 -9.51
CA SER A 107 14.46 -8.91 -10.96
C SER A 107 13.08 -8.80 -11.59
N VAL A 108 13.04 -8.16 -12.75
CA VAL A 108 11.94 -8.26 -13.71
C VAL A 108 12.41 -9.15 -14.86
N LEU A 109 11.64 -10.17 -15.19
CA LEU A 109 11.87 -11.13 -16.25
C LEU A 109 10.87 -10.82 -17.36
N LEU A 110 11.34 -10.47 -18.55
CA LEU A 110 10.47 -10.16 -19.69
C LEU A 110 10.40 -11.37 -20.61
N THR A 111 9.19 -11.81 -20.95
CA THR A 111 8.97 -12.92 -21.87
C THR A 111 9.29 -12.52 -23.32
N HIS A 112 8.90 -11.31 -23.69
CA HIS A 112 9.21 -10.64 -24.97
C HIS A 112 8.95 -9.14 -24.85
N LEU A 113 9.08 -8.40 -25.95
CA LEU A 113 9.11 -6.93 -25.95
C LEU A 113 7.89 -6.28 -26.62
N HIS A 114 6.70 -6.87 -26.45
CA HIS A 114 5.47 -6.15 -26.73
C HIS A 114 5.10 -5.20 -25.59
N SER A 115 4.37 -4.13 -25.91
CA SER A 115 3.99 -3.10 -24.95
C SER A 115 3.25 -3.68 -23.75
N ASP A 116 2.37 -4.65 -23.96
CA ASP A 116 1.59 -5.29 -22.90
C ASP A 116 2.39 -6.15 -21.93
N HIS A 117 3.70 -6.25 -22.11
CA HIS A 117 4.62 -6.92 -21.20
C HIS A 117 5.66 -5.96 -20.59
N ILE A 118 5.77 -4.71 -21.07
CA ILE A 118 6.86 -3.79 -20.68
C ILE A 118 6.42 -2.36 -20.32
N SER A 119 5.17 -1.97 -20.57
CA SER A 119 4.71 -0.56 -20.44
C SER A 119 5.03 0.06 -19.07
N ASP A 120 4.93 -0.72 -17.99
CA ASP A 120 5.14 -0.26 -16.62
C ASP A 120 6.58 -0.50 -16.13
N LEU A 121 7.52 -0.92 -17.00
CA LEU A 121 8.91 -1.19 -16.58
C LEU A 121 9.59 0.07 -16.00
N GLY A 122 9.27 1.24 -16.53
CA GLY A 122 9.78 2.53 -16.04
C GLY A 122 9.34 2.86 -14.61
N ASP A 123 8.19 2.35 -14.16
CA ASP A 123 7.69 2.56 -12.79
C ASP A 123 8.50 1.79 -11.75
N LEU A 124 9.14 0.68 -12.15
CA LEU A 124 10.01 -0.11 -11.27
C LEU A 124 11.46 0.37 -11.27
N HIS A 125 11.91 1.04 -12.33
CA HIS A 125 13.29 1.43 -12.54
C HIS A 125 13.94 2.19 -11.36
N PRO A 126 13.29 3.16 -10.70
CA PRO A 126 13.90 3.90 -9.59
C PRO A 126 14.32 3.01 -8.41
N PHE A 127 13.66 1.87 -8.20
CA PHE A 127 13.88 1.00 -7.05
C PHE A 127 15.01 -0.02 -7.23
N PHE A 128 15.61 -0.08 -8.42
CA PHE A 128 16.75 -0.94 -8.74
C PHE A 128 18.09 -0.21 -8.70
N LEU A 129 18.09 1.11 -8.46
CA LEU A 129 19.28 1.95 -8.48
C LEU A 129 19.85 2.25 -7.07
N ASP A 130 19.18 1.78 -6.03
CA ASP A 130 19.58 1.89 -4.61
C ASP A 130 20.21 0.58 -4.10
#